data_AF-A0A6I9YDJ7-F1
#
_entry.id   AF-A0A6I9YDJ7-F1
#
_cell.length_a   1.000
_cell.length_b   1.000
_cell.length_c   1.000
_cell.angle_alpha   90.00
_cell.angle_beta   90.00
_cell.angle_gamma   90.00
#
_symmetry.space_group_name_H-M   'P 1'
#
loop_
_entity.id
_entity.type
_entity.pdbx_description
1 polymer ?
#
loop_
_entity_poly.entity_id
_entity_poly.type
_entity_poly.pdbx_seq_one_letter_code
_entity_poly.pdbx_strand_id
1 'polypeptide(L)'
;MDIFSLPEMTLLSSVTDYFMTRNIEYDQVHLFKDISDAIKDVHVKGMMYKWIEKDMEKYILHGDETYAVLNRLVNNNKKLFLITNSPFSFVDKGMKYMVGKNWQDLFDMVIVQADKPSFFTDKRK
;
A
#
# COMPACT_ATOMS: atom_id res chain seq x y z
N MET A 1 0.84 3.59 12.35
CA MET A 1 -0.12 4.48 11.68
C MET A 1 0.39 4.69 10.27
N ASP A 2 -0.44 4.46 9.27
CA ASP A 2 -0.09 4.55 7.85
C ASP A 2 -1.08 5.48 7.11
N ILE A 3 -0.87 5.71 5.82
CA ILE A 3 -1.76 6.57 5.02
C ILE A 3 -3.19 6.00 4.90
N PHE A 4 -3.36 4.69 5.11
CA PHE A 4 -4.67 4.02 5.12
C PHE A 4 -5.46 4.28 6.41
N SER A 5 -4.81 4.79 7.44
CA SER A 5 -5.47 5.20 8.69
C SER A 5 -6.39 6.43 8.48
N LEU A 6 -6.13 7.26 7.47
CA LEU A 6 -6.94 8.46 7.17
C LEU A 6 -8.38 8.14 6.74
N PRO A 7 -8.63 7.30 5.70
CA PRO A 7 -9.98 6.92 5.33
C PRO A 7 -10.67 6.10 6.44
N GLU A 8 -9.94 5.29 7.21
CA GLU A 8 -10.49 4.56 8.35
C GLU A 8 -11.01 5.52 9.44
N MET A 9 -10.20 6.50 9.85
CA MET A 9 -10.59 7.52 10.84
C MET A 9 -11.75 8.38 10.34
N THR A 10 -11.74 8.74 9.06
CA THR A 10 -12.85 9.47 8.43
C THR A 10 -14.14 8.66 8.51
N LEU A 11 -14.10 7.38 8.11
CA LEU A 11 -15.25 6.50 8.14
C LEU A 11 -15.78 6.30 9.57
N LEU A 12 -14.87 6.05 10.52
CA LEU A 12 -15.23 5.92 11.93
C LEU A 12 -15.93 7.17 12.47
N SER A 13 -15.39 8.35 12.15
CA SER A 13 -15.97 9.62 12.57
C SER A 13 -17.35 9.84 11.94
N SER A 14 -17.49 9.59 10.63
CA SER A 14 -18.75 9.78 9.91
C SER A 14 -19.85 8.82 10.36
N VAL A 15 -19.53 7.55 10.61
CA VAL A 15 -20.54 6.57 11.07
C VAL A 15 -20.94 6.85 12.52
N THR A 16 -19.98 7.22 13.37
CA THR A 16 -20.25 7.62 14.76
C THR A 16 -21.18 8.83 14.80
N ASP A 17 -20.86 9.89 14.06
CA ASP A 17 -21.70 11.10 13.95
C ASP A 17 -23.12 10.77 13.45
N TYR A 18 -23.22 9.88 12.46
CA TYR A 18 -24.49 9.42 11.92
C TYR A 18 -25.35 8.72 12.99
N PHE A 19 -24.77 7.80 13.77
CA PHE A 19 -25.48 7.11 14.85
C PHE A 19 -25.90 8.06 15.97
N MET A 20 -25.00 8.94 16.40
CA MET A 20 -25.29 9.93 17.45
C MET A 20 -26.43 10.87 17.03
N THR A 21 -26.38 11.42 15.82
CA THR A 21 -27.39 12.37 15.32
C THR A 21 -28.77 11.73 15.15
N ARG A 22 -28.81 10.41 14.92
CA ARG A 22 -30.06 9.65 14.72
C ARG A 22 -30.54 8.92 15.97
N ASN A 23 -29.83 9.03 17.09
CA ASN A 23 -30.09 8.28 18.31
C ASN A 23 -30.19 6.76 18.08
N ILE A 24 -29.29 6.24 17.22
CA ILE A 24 -29.14 4.80 16.98
C ILE A 24 -28.19 4.25 18.04
N GLU A 25 -28.62 3.22 18.75
CA GLU A 25 -27.78 2.53 19.74
C GLU A 25 -26.73 1.66 19.03
N TYR A 26 -25.48 1.73 19.48
CA TYR A 26 -24.38 0.96 18.91
C TYR A 26 -23.33 0.64 19.97
N ASP A 27 -22.63 -0.48 19.80
CA ASP A 27 -21.45 -0.80 20.58
C ASP A 27 -20.19 -0.26 19.90
N GLN A 28 -19.40 0.52 20.65
CA GLN A 28 -18.23 1.22 20.10
C GLN A 28 -17.13 0.25 19.64
N VAL A 29 -16.96 -0.87 20.34
CA VAL A 29 -15.91 -1.86 20.04
C VAL A 29 -16.26 -2.63 18.77
N HIS A 30 -17.53 -3.01 18.60
CA HIS A 30 -18.00 -3.67 17.40
C HIS A 30 -17.99 -2.73 16.19
N LEU A 31 -18.42 -1.47 16.36
CA LEU A 31 -18.34 -0.48 15.29
C LEU A 31 -16.91 -0.29 14.78
N PHE A 32 -15.95 -0.14 15.70
CA PHE A 32 -14.54 -0.05 15.33
C PHE A 32 -14.09 -1.30 14.58
N LYS A 33 -14.42 -2.49 15.09
CA LYS A 33 -14.05 -3.76 14.47
C LYS A 33 -14.60 -3.90 13.06
N ASP A 34 -15.89 -3.59 12.85
CA ASP A 34 -16.53 -3.69 11.54
C ASP A 34 -15.86 -2.76 10.52
N ILE A 35 -15.50 -1.55 10.94
CA ILE A 35 -14.77 -0.59 10.09
C ILE A 35 -13.36 -1.09 9.78
N SER A 36 -12.60 -1.53 10.78
CA SER A 36 -11.25 -2.05 10.57
C SER A 36 -11.24 -3.29 9.67
N ASP A 37 -12.19 -4.20 9.85
CA ASP A 37 -12.33 -5.39 9.00
C ASP A 37 -12.71 -5.00 7.56
N ALA A 38 -13.60 -4.02 7.37
CA ALA A 38 -13.94 -3.51 6.03
C ALA A 38 -12.74 -2.89 5.31
N ILE A 39 -11.93 -2.08 6.00
CA ILE A 39 -10.71 -1.48 5.43
C ILE A 39 -9.67 -2.56 5.11
N LYS A 40 -9.49 -3.53 6.00
CA LYS A 40 -8.58 -4.67 5.79
C LYS A 40 -8.99 -5.48 4.57
N ASP A 41 -10.28 -5.75 4.40
CA ASP A 41 -10.81 -6.51 3.27
C ASP A 41 -10.52 -5.87 1.92
N VAL A 42 -10.59 -4.54 1.82
CA VAL A 42 -10.26 -3.81 0.58
C VAL A 42 -8.82 -4.06 0.14
N HIS A 43 -7.90 -4.18 1.10
CA HIS A 43 -6.48 -4.46 0.86
C HIS A 43 -6.24 -5.95 0.55
N VAL A 44 -6.78 -6.84 1.39
CA VAL A 44 -6.52 -8.30 1.29
C VAL A 44 -7.18 -8.91 0.06
N LYS A 45 -8.41 -8.49 -0.28
CA LYS A 45 -9.13 -8.98 -1.47
C LYS A 45 -8.56 -8.40 -2.79
N GLY A 46 -7.57 -7.52 -2.70
CA GLY A 46 -6.90 -6.90 -3.84
C GLY A 46 -7.78 -5.96 -4.66
N MET A 47 -8.92 -5.52 -4.10
CA MET A 47 -9.85 -4.61 -4.78
C MET A 47 -9.20 -3.26 -5.05
N MET A 48 -8.45 -2.75 -4.07
CA MET A 48 -7.67 -1.52 -4.23
C MET A 48 -6.69 -1.61 -5.42
N TYR A 49 -5.91 -2.69 -5.50
CA TYR A 49 -4.96 -2.88 -6.59
C TYR A 49 -5.66 -2.88 -7.95
N LYS A 50 -6.79 -3.59 -8.07
CA LYS A 50 -7.59 -3.62 -9.30
C LYS A 50 -8.13 -2.25 -9.71
N TRP A 51 -8.48 -1.38 -8.74
CA TRP A 51 -8.95 -0.03 -9.04
C TRP A 51 -7.82 0.89 -9.48
N ILE A 52 -6.67 0.84 -8.81
CA ILE A 52 -5.48 1.60 -9.19
C ILE A 52 -5.00 1.19 -10.58
N GLU A 53 -4.97 -0.11 -10.87
CA GLU A 53 -4.53 -0.63 -12.17
C GLU A 53 -5.45 -0.22 -13.35
N LYS A 54 -6.70 0.19 -13.09
CA LYS A 54 -7.61 0.69 -14.14
C LYS A 54 -7.28 2.11 -14.58
N ASP A 55 -6.67 2.91 -13.72
CA ASP A 55 -6.37 4.32 -13.97
C ASP A 55 -5.09 4.74 -13.23
N MET A 56 -3.95 4.19 -13.68
CA MET A 56 -2.68 4.41 -12.99
C MET A 56 -2.25 5.87 -13.02
N GLU A 57 -2.58 6.63 -14.07
CA GLU A 57 -2.22 8.05 -14.19
C GLU A 57 -2.87 8.91 -13.11
N LYS A 58 -4.11 8.60 -12.74
CA LYS A 58 -4.81 9.29 -11.66
C LYS A 58 -4.24 8.98 -10.28
N TYR A 59 -3.80 7.75 -10.04
CA TYR A 59 -3.49 7.25 -8.69
C TYR A 59 -1.99 7.12 -8.39
N ILE A 60 -1.14 7.05 -9.41
CA ILE A 60 0.31 6.90 -9.28
C ILE A 60 0.96 8.11 -9.93
N LEU A 61 1.71 8.86 -9.13
CA LEU A 61 2.53 9.94 -9.66
C LEU A 61 3.64 9.35 -10.53
N HIS A 62 3.74 9.85 -11.76
CA HIS A 62 4.77 9.50 -12.72
C HIS A 62 5.73 10.67 -12.92
N GLY A 63 7.03 10.40 -12.92
CA GLY A 63 8.04 11.41 -13.22
C GLY A 63 9.42 10.81 -13.36
N ASP A 64 10.25 11.45 -14.19
CA ASP A 64 11.61 11.01 -14.50
C ASP A 64 12.54 11.00 -13.27
N GLU A 65 12.14 11.71 -12.20
CA GLU A 65 12.88 11.83 -10.95
C GLU A 65 13.14 10.49 -10.27
N THR A 66 12.15 9.58 -10.27
CA THR A 66 12.30 8.27 -9.60
C THR A 66 13.39 7.45 -10.29
N TYR A 67 13.33 7.36 -11.62
CA TYR A 67 14.36 6.68 -12.40
C TYR A 67 15.73 7.36 -12.22
N ALA A 68 15.78 8.69 -12.26
CA ALA A 68 17.03 9.43 -12.12
C ALA A 68 17.72 9.16 -10.78
N VAL A 69 16.97 9.11 -9.67
CA VAL A 69 17.51 8.81 -8.34
C VAL A 69 18.01 7.37 -8.27
N LEU A 70 17.22 6.39 -8.70
CA LEU A 70 17.61 4.97 -8.68
C LEU A 70 18.86 4.73 -9.54
N ASN A 71 18.87 5.25 -10.77
CA ASN A 71 20.00 5.12 -11.68
C ASN A 71 21.27 5.79 -11.14
N ARG A 72 21.13 6.96 -10.49
CA ARG A 72 22.27 7.62 -9.83
C ARG A 72 22.87 6.74 -8.74
N LEU A 73 22.05 6.07 -7.93
CA LEU A 73 22.54 5.17 -6.88
C LEU A 73 23.31 3.99 -7.48
N VAL A 74 22.75 3.34 -8.50
CA VAL A 74 23.40 2.23 -9.22
C VAL A 74 24.74 2.67 -9.82
N ASN A 75 24.78 3.83 -10.50
CA ASN A 75 26.01 4.39 -11.08
C ASN A 75 27.08 4.76 -10.04
N ASN A 76 26.69 4.90 -8.76
CA ASN A 76 27.61 5.11 -7.65
C ASN A 76 27.89 3.81 -6.85
N ASN A 77 27.75 2.65 -7.52
CA ASN A 77 28.03 1.32 -6.97
C ASN A 77 27.23 1.00 -5.69
N LYS A 78 26.03 1.57 -5.53
CA LYS A 78 25.13 1.20 -4.44
C LYS A 78 24.36 -0.06 -4.81
N LYS A 79 24.25 -0.97 -3.85
CA LYS A 79 23.40 -2.16 -3.93
C LYS A 79 22.00 -1.80 -3.48
N LEU A 80 21.01 -2.09 -4.31
CA LEU A 80 19.61 -1.72 -4.08
C LEU A 80 18.76 -2.96 -3.88
N PHE A 81 17.79 -2.88 -2.98
CA PHE A 81 16.75 -3.88 -2.85
C PHE A 81 15.38 -3.21 -2.69
N LEU A 82 14.34 -3.89 -3.18
CA LEU A 82 12.95 -3.49 -3.00
C LEU A 82 12.26 -4.50 -2.09
N ILE A 83 11.58 -4.04 -1.04
CA ILE A 83 10.79 -4.90 -0.15
C ILE A 83 9.39 -4.36 0.12
N THR A 84 8.37 -5.13 -0.25
CA THR A 84 6.96 -4.70 -0.19
C THR A 84 6.02 -5.81 0.27
N ASN A 85 4.91 -5.43 0.92
CA ASN A 85 3.83 -6.37 1.27
C ASN A 85 2.88 -6.62 0.08
N SER A 86 2.96 -5.80 -0.97
CA SER A 86 2.14 -5.93 -2.16
C SER A 86 2.54 -7.15 -3.01
N PRO A 87 1.60 -7.74 -3.78
CA PRO A 87 1.89 -8.81 -4.71
C PRO A 87 2.75 -8.31 -5.89
N PHE A 88 3.57 -9.20 -6.45
CA PHE A 88 4.47 -8.86 -7.57
C PHE A 88 3.73 -8.29 -8.78
N SER A 89 2.55 -8.81 -9.11
CA SER A 89 1.77 -8.33 -10.27
C SER A 89 1.45 -6.83 -10.20
N PHE A 90 1.15 -6.33 -9.00
CA PHE A 90 0.88 -4.90 -8.79
C PHE A 90 2.17 -4.08 -8.82
N VAL A 91 3.23 -4.60 -8.18
CA VAL A 91 4.55 -3.95 -8.13
C VAL A 91 5.13 -3.81 -9.52
N ASP A 92 5.08 -4.86 -10.33
CA ASP A 92 5.64 -4.86 -11.69
C ASP A 92 4.93 -3.85 -12.59
N LYS A 93 3.59 -3.75 -12.51
CA LYS A 93 2.82 -2.74 -13.26
C LYS A 93 3.17 -1.32 -12.80
N GLY A 94 3.17 -1.08 -11.49
CA GLY A 94 3.49 0.23 -10.93
C GLY A 94 4.91 0.68 -11.26
N MET A 95 5.89 -0.21 -11.12
CA MET A 95 7.30 0.11 -11.42
C MET A 95 7.55 0.27 -12.93
N LYS A 96 6.88 -0.54 -13.79
CA LYS A 96 6.91 -0.32 -15.24
C LYS A 96 6.35 1.03 -15.63
N TYR A 97 5.31 1.47 -14.94
CA TYR A 97 4.75 2.81 -15.11
C TYR A 97 5.75 3.86 -14.64
N MET A 98 6.17 3.87 -13.36
CA MET A 98 6.99 4.92 -12.75
C MET A 98 8.45 5.00 -13.23
N VAL A 99 9.05 3.86 -13.61
CA VAL A 99 10.50 3.73 -13.82
C VAL A 99 10.83 3.23 -15.21
N GLY A 100 10.00 2.33 -15.75
CA GLY A 100 10.15 1.77 -17.09
C GLY A 100 10.27 0.25 -17.12
N LYS A 101 10.32 -0.31 -18.34
CA LYS A 101 10.21 -1.76 -18.57
C LYS A 101 11.26 -2.60 -17.85
N ASN A 102 12.46 -2.06 -17.68
CA ASN A 102 13.63 -2.74 -17.13
C ASN A 102 13.94 -2.33 -15.68
N TRP A 103 12.92 -1.89 -14.93
CA TRP A 103 13.10 -1.40 -13.56
C TRP A 103 13.80 -2.41 -12.63
N GLN A 104 13.65 -3.72 -12.90
CA GLN A 104 14.24 -4.79 -12.09
C GLN A 104 15.77 -4.77 -12.14
N ASP A 105 16.36 -4.33 -13.26
CA ASP A 105 17.82 -4.26 -13.43
C ASP A 105 18.47 -3.25 -12.47
N LEU A 106 17.67 -2.35 -11.89
CA LEU A 106 18.14 -1.38 -10.89
C LEU A 106 18.26 -1.99 -9.49
N PHE A 107 17.74 -3.19 -9.24
CA PHE A 107 17.70 -3.81 -7.92
C PHE A 107 18.43 -5.16 -7.92
N ASP A 108 19.31 -5.37 -6.95
CA ASP A 108 19.97 -6.65 -6.71
C ASP A 108 19.00 -7.69 -6.11
N MET A 109 17.94 -7.22 -5.45
CA MET A 109 16.94 -8.09 -4.84
C MET A 109 15.56 -7.44 -4.81
N VAL A 110 14.54 -8.20 -5.18
CA VAL A 110 13.12 -7.81 -5.10
C VAL A 110 12.37 -8.81 -4.23
N ILE A 111 11.85 -8.35 -3.10
CA ILE A 111 11.07 -9.13 -2.13
C ILE A 111 9.64 -8.61 -2.11
N VAL A 112 8.70 -9.43 -2.55
CA VAL A 112 7.26 -9.12 -2.54
C VAL A 112 6.54 -9.94 -1.49
N GLN A 113 5.33 -9.53 -1.12
CA GLN A 113 4.54 -10.18 -0.07
C GLN A 113 5.37 -10.45 1.21
N ALA A 114 6.22 -9.49 1.57
CA ALA A 114 7.19 -9.66 2.65
C ALA A 114 6.54 -9.93 4.02
N ASP A 115 5.27 -9.55 4.21
CA ASP A 115 4.56 -9.67 5.49
C ASP A 115 5.26 -8.86 6.60
N LYS A 116 5.64 -7.62 6.29
CA LYS A 116 6.13 -6.65 7.27
C LYS A 116 4.99 -6.33 8.26
N PRO A 117 5.28 -6.23 9.58
CA PRO A 117 6.62 -6.18 10.18
C PRO A 117 7.25 -7.56 10.45
N SER A 118 6.50 -8.65 10.38
CA SER A 118 6.94 -10.02 10.72
C SER A 118 8.20 -10.44 9.98
N PHE A 119 8.38 -10.01 8.72
CA PHE A 119 9.63 -10.20 7.97
C PHE A 119 10.90 -9.86 8.76
N PHE A 120 10.87 -8.79 9.56
CA PHE A 120 12.03 -8.27 10.29
C PHE A 120 12.08 -8.70 11.75
N THR A 121 10.93 -9.13 12.32
CA THR A 121 10.79 -9.34 13.75
C THR A 121 10.60 -10.80 14.13
N ASP A 122 10.06 -11.63 13.24
CA ASP A 122 9.85 -13.04 13.53
C ASP A 122 11.15 -13.83 13.33
N LYS A 123 11.80 -14.18 14.45
CA LYS A 123 13.04 -14.97 14.48
C LYS A 123 12.84 -16.45 14.14
N ARG A 124 11.61 -16.88 13.86
CA ARG A 124 11.26 -18.29 13.55
C ARG A 124 11.20 -18.56 12.05
N LYS A 125 11.32 -17.52 11.22
CA LYS A 125 11.50 -17.64 9.76
C LYS A 125 12.97 -17.58 9.40
#